data_AF-A0A5C4WU88-F1
#
_entry.id   AF-A0A5C4WU88-F1
#
_cell.length_a   1.000
_cell.length_b   1.000
_cell.length_c   1.000
_cell.angle_alpha   90.00
_cell.angle_beta   90.00
_cell.angle_gamma   90.00
#
_symmetry.space_group_name_H-M   'P 1'
#
loop_
_entity.id
_entity.type
_entity.pdbx_description
1 polymer ?
#
loop_
_entity_poly.entity_id
_entity_poly.type
_entity_poly.pdbx_seq_one_letter_code
_entity_poly.pdbx_strand_id
1 'polypeptide(L)'
;MGYAMPVRSLVLLAASLCTGGLAALVYFHDSDLVLLREHLNHPFALGVLACLLTASAAIGLRWKRLRILVSVLAVLGSCAALFVGSVALMFTSTEEVGFVDGPDPYRIRLQRSPAGLGPDSVMWLSVRRDGGLLSREWDLGCFNDDVPDDAYESVRWTGPSSVEIEVADGRTFSMILDPTSGRPQTTAALNC
;
A
#
# COMPACT_ATOMS: atom_id res chain seq x y z
N MET A 1 36.55 25.96 -17.75
CA MET A 1 37.07 24.64 -17.36
C MET A 1 35.90 23.78 -16.92
N GLY A 2 35.68 22.66 -17.61
CA GLY A 2 34.46 21.85 -17.52
C GLY A 2 34.15 21.32 -16.12
N TYR A 3 32.92 21.59 -15.69
CA TYR A 3 32.29 21.10 -14.46
C TYR A 3 31.87 19.64 -14.66
N ALA A 4 32.78 18.69 -14.46
CA ALA A 4 32.41 17.28 -14.49
C ALA A 4 32.24 16.76 -13.06
N MET A 5 31.00 16.47 -12.66
CA MET A 5 30.77 15.58 -11.51
C MET A 5 31.38 14.20 -11.82
N PRO A 6 31.96 13.51 -10.83
CA PRO A 6 32.44 12.15 -11.04
C PRO A 6 31.27 11.26 -11.47
N VAL A 7 31.51 10.34 -12.42
CA VAL A 7 30.49 9.45 -12.99
C VAL A 7 29.68 8.72 -11.90
N ARG A 8 30.34 8.33 -10.81
CA ARG A 8 29.68 7.71 -9.64
C ARG A 8 28.60 8.60 -9.01
N SER A 9 28.86 9.90 -8.86
CA SER A 9 27.87 10.84 -8.32
C SER A 9 26.69 11.05 -9.27
N LEU A 10 26.94 11.04 -10.59
CA LEU A 10 25.86 11.10 -11.59
C LEU A 10 24.98 9.84 -11.54
N VAL A 11 25.57 8.66 -11.43
CA VAL A 11 24.83 7.39 -11.29
C VAL A 11 23.99 7.38 -10.02
N LEU A 12 24.54 7.82 -8.88
CA LEU A 12 23.80 7.90 -7.61
C LEU A 12 22.65 8.91 -7.67
N LEU A 13 22.84 10.04 -8.35
CA LEU A 13 21.79 11.04 -8.55
C LEU A 13 20.68 10.50 -9.46
N ALA A 14 21.03 9.83 -10.56
CA ALA A 14 20.06 9.18 -11.44
C ALA A 14 19.27 8.10 -10.68
N ALA A 15 19.95 7.25 -9.91
CA ALA A 15 19.31 6.25 -9.07
C ALA A 15 18.35 6.88 -8.05
N SER A 16 18.76 7.99 -7.42
CA SER A 16 17.91 8.74 -6.49
C SER A 16 16.62 9.24 -7.15
N LEU A 17 16.73 9.86 -8.33
CA LEU A 17 15.57 10.33 -9.10
C LEU A 17 14.63 9.17 -9.48
N CYS A 18 15.17 8.05 -9.92
CA CYS A 18 14.38 6.85 -10.21
C CYS A 18 13.66 6.33 -8.96
N THR A 19 14.35 6.23 -7.82
CA THR A 19 13.73 5.77 -6.57
C THR A 19 12.67 6.72 -6.04
N GLY A 20 12.90 8.04 -6.15
CA GLY A 20 11.91 9.05 -5.76
C GLY A 20 10.70 9.07 -6.67
N GLY A 21 10.90 8.90 -7.99
CA GLY A 21 9.82 8.75 -8.95
C GLY A 21 8.99 7.49 -8.69
N LEU A 22 9.64 6.37 -8.36
CA LEU A 22 8.95 5.13 -8.00
C LEU A 22 8.18 5.28 -6.68
N ALA A 23 8.77 5.93 -5.68
CA ALA A 23 8.08 6.26 -4.42
C ALA A 23 6.81 7.08 -4.67
N ALA A 24 6.88 8.10 -5.53
CA ALA A 24 5.72 8.91 -5.89
C ALA A 24 4.67 8.11 -6.65
N LEU A 25 5.08 7.30 -7.64
CA LEU A 25 4.15 6.45 -8.39
C LEU A 25 3.40 5.48 -7.48
N VAL A 26 4.12 4.80 -6.60
CA VAL A 26 3.53 3.87 -5.63
C VAL A 26 2.63 4.59 -4.63
N TYR A 27 2.99 5.80 -4.20
CA TYR A 27 2.18 6.58 -3.27
C TYR A 27 0.86 7.06 -3.89
N PHE A 28 0.85 7.40 -5.19
CA PHE A 28 -0.34 7.93 -5.86
C PHE A 28 -1.16 6.89 -6.62
N HIS A 29 -0.58 5.74 -6.97
CA HIS A 29 -1.27 4.69 -7.71
C HIS A 29 -1.34 3.40 -6.90
N ASP A 30 -2.57 3.08 -6.51
CA ASP A 30 -2.91 1.76 -6.02
C ASP A 30 -2.82 0.75 -7.18
N SER A 31 -2.06 -0.32 -6.97
CA SER A 31 -1.91 -1.37 -7.98
C SER A 31 -2.69 -2.62 -7.58
N ASP A 32 -3.52 -3.08 -8.51
CA ASP A 32 -4.23 -4.35 -8.39
C ASP A 32 -3.27 -5.56 -8.42
N LEU A 33 -2.01 -5.40 -8.84
CA LEU A 33 -1.06 -6.52 -8.94
C LEU A 33 -0.49 -6.84 -7.55
N VAL A 34 -0.76 -8.05 -7.06
CA VAL A 34 -0.36 -8.50 -5.71
C VAL A 34 1.15 -8.37 -5.52
N LEU A 35 1.95 -8.79 -6.50
CA LEU A 35 3.41 -8.76 -6.38
C LEU A 35 3.94 -7.32 -6.24
N LEU A 36 3.34 -6.38 -6.98
CA LEU A 36 3.72 -4.96 -6.90
C LEU A 36 3.29 -4.38 -5.55
N ARG A 37 2.06 -4.68 -5.13
CA ARG A 37 1.49 -4.22 -3.86
C ARG A 37 2.25 -4.78 -2.65
N GLU A 38 2.65 -6.05 -2.64
CA GLU A 38 3.32 -6.64 -1.49
C GLU A 38 4.80 -6.26 -1.38
N HIS A 39 5.51 -6.12 -2.51
CA HIS A 39 6.98 -5.94 -2.48
C HIS A 39 7.43 -4.50 -2.74
N LEU A 40 6.65 -3.73 -3.48
CA LEU A 40 7.03 -2.38 -3.89
C LEU A 40 6.17 -1.29 -3.23
N ASN A 41 5.11 -1.64 -2.49
CA ASN A 41 4.29 -0.68 -1.75
C ASN A 41 4.93 -0.20 -0.44
N HIS A 42 6.16 0.28 -0.55
CA HIS A 42 6.91 0.88 0.55
C HIS A 42 7.37 2.30 0.18
N PRO A 43 6.43 3.22 -0.11
CA PRO A 43 6.76 4.56 -0.63
C PRO A 43 7.70 5.33 0.31
N PHE A 44 7.52 5.19 1.62
CA PHE A 44 8.38 5.84 2.62
C PHE A 44 9.80 5.25 2.65
N ALA A 45 9.96 3.93 2.55
CA ALA A 45 11.27 3.30 2.48
C ALA A 45 12.03 3.71 1.21
N LEU A 46 11.33 3.78 0.08
CA LEU A 46 11.88 4.27 -1.19
C LEU A 46 12.26 5.75 -1.12
N GLY A 47 11.46 6.58 -0.44
CA GLY A 47 11.78 7.98 -0.17
C GLY A 47 13.05 8.15 0.66
N VAL A 48 13.21 7.36 1.74
CA VAL A 48 14.43 7.34 2.55
C VAL A 48 15.64 6.92 1.72
N LEU A 49 15.50 5.88 0.89
CA LEU A 49 16.56 5.44 -0.01
C LEU A 49 16.95 6.55 -1.00
N ALA A 50 15.98 7.25 -1.58
CA ALA A 50 16.23 8.37 -2.49
C ALA A 50 17.03 9.49 -1.81
N CYS A 51 16.70 9.83 -0.57
CA CYS A 51 17.43 10.81 0.23
C CYS A 51 18.86 10.36 0.55
N LEU A 52 19.08 9.09 0.94
CA LEU A 52 20.42 8.54 1.19
C LEU A 52 21.30 8.54 -0.06
N LEU A 53 20.74 8.21 -1.22
CA LEU A 53 21.43 8.28 -2.50
C LEU A 53 21.80 9.72 -2.87
N THR A 54 20.91 10.69 -2.61
CA THR A 54 21.18 12.12 -2.79
C THR A 54 22.34 12.59 -1.89
N ALA A 55 22.31 12.24 -0.61
CA ALA A 55 23.37 12.58 0.33
C ALA A 55 24.72 12.00 -0.11
N SER A 56 24.72 10.76 -0.61
CA SER A 56 25.91 10.09 -1.12
C SER A 56 26.44 10.73 -2.40
N ALA A 57 25.56 11.12 -3.32
CA ALA A 57 25.93 11.85 -4.53
C ALA A 57 26.60 13.19 -4.21
N ALA A 58 26.14 13.88 -3.16
CA ALA A 58 26.65 15.17 -2.73
C ALA A 58 28.13 15.16 -2.32
N ILE A 59 28.68 14.01 -1.92
CA ILE A 59 30.12 13.86 -1.59
C ILE A 59 31.01 14.26 -2.78
N GLY A 60 30.55 14.04 -4.01
CA GLY A 60 31.27 14.42 -5.24
C GLY A 60 31.23 15.92 -5.56
N LEU A 61 30.39 16.71 -4.89
CA LEU A 61 30.27 18.16 -5.14
C LEU A 61 31.48 18.90 -4.59
N ARG A 62 32.21 19.64 -5.43
CA ARG A 62 33.39 20.41 -5.01
C ARG A 62 33.04 21.63 -4.14
N TRP A 63 31.82 22.13 -4.24
CA TRP A 63 31.40 23.35 -3.54
C TRP A 63 30.89 23.04 -2.14
N LYS A 64 31.69 23.36 -1.11
CA LYS A 64 31.42 23.01 0.29
C LYS A 64 30.03 23.47 0.76
N ARG A 65 29.61 24.69 0.43
CA ARG A 65 28.30 25.22 0.82
C ARG A 65 27.15 24.42 0.21
N LEU A 66 27.21 24.15 -1.09
CA LEU A 66 26.20 23.36 -1.78
C LEU A 66 26.16 21.91 -1.27
N ARG A 67 27.33 21.31 -1.02
CA ARG A 67 27.43 19.97 -0.42
C ARG A 67 26.73 19.92 0.93
N ILE A 68 27.05 20.85 1.83
CA ILE A 68 26.43 20.92 3.17
C ILE A 68 24.91 21.10 3.03
N LEU A 69 24.47 22.03 2.18
CA LEU A 69 23.04 22.27 1.98
C LEU A 69 22.30 21.02 1.49
N VAL A 70 22.81 20.34 0.45
CA VAL A 70 22.20 19.12 -0.09
C VAL A 70 22.19 18.00 0.94
N SER A 71 23.28 17.79 1.68
CA SER A 71 23.34 16.78 2.73
C SER A 71 22.35 17.07 3.87
N VAL A 72 22.21 18.32 4.30
CA VAL A 72 21.24 18.72 5.33
C VAL A 72 19.81 18.48 4.86
N LEU A 73 19.46 18.90 3.64
CA LEU A 73 18.14 18.67 3.06
C LEU A 73 17.82 17.18 2.90
N ALA A 74 18.81 16.36 2.51
CA ALA A 74 18.64 14.93 2.40
C ALA A 74 18.39 14.27 3.77
N VAL A 75 19.12 14.67 4.82
CA VAL A 75 18.88 14.17 6.18
C VAL A 75 17.49 14.56 6.68
N LEU A 76 17.10 15.84 6.51
CA LEU A 76 15.77 16.31 6.88
C LEU A 76 14.67 15.55 6.11
N GLY A 77 14.87 15.32 4.81
CA GLY A 77 13.96 14.51 3.98
C GLY A 77 13.82 13.08 4.48
N SER A 78 14.93 12.41 4.82
CA SER A 78 14.90 11.07 5.42
C SER A 78 14.15 11.05 6.75
N CYS A 79 14.42 12.03 7.63
CA CYS A 79 13.73 12.13 8.92
C CYS A 79 12.23 12.34 8.74
N ALA A 80 11.83 13.23 7.82
CA ALA A 80 10.42 13.45 7.50
C ALA A 80 9.76 12.19 6.94
N ALA A 81 10.40 11.49 5.99
CA ALA A 81 9.87 10.27 5.40
C ALA A 81 9.72 9.14 6.44
N LEU A 82 10.69 8.98 7.34
CA LEU A 82 10.60 8.02 8.45
C LEU A 82 9.50 8.38 9.44
N PHE A 83 9.37 9.67 9.78
CA PHE A 83 8.33 10.12 10.70
C PHE A 83 6.94 9.90 10.12
N VAL A 84 6.69 10.36 8.89
CA VAL A 84 5.41 10.16 8.21
C VAL A 84 5.13 8.68 8.00
N GLY A 85 6.12 7.88 7.61
CA GLY A 85 5.97 6.43 7.47
C GLY A 85 5.64 5.74 8.79
N SER A 86 6.22 6.17 9.91
CA SER A 86 5.90 5.63 11.24
C SER A 86 4.47 5.97 11.66
N VAL A 87 4.04 7.22 11.43
CA VAL A 87 2.66 7.65 11.68
C VAL A 87 1.70 6.84 10.80
N ALA A 88 1.99 6.71 9.50
CA ALA A 88 1.16 5.92 8.59
C ALA A 88 1.03 4.47 9.07
N LEU A 89 2.14 3.82 9.44
CA LEU A 89 2.13 2.44 9.95
C LEU A 89 1.25 2.26 11.18
N MET A 90 1.19 3.25 12.09
CA MET A 90 0.31 3.17 13.26
C MET A 90 -1.18 3.12 12.90
N PHE A 91 -1.57 3.72 11.77
CA PHE A 91 -2.98 3.80 11.36
C PHE A 91 -3.35 2.80 10.26
N THR A 92 -2.39 2.31 9.49
CA THR A 92 -2.64 1.43 8.34
C THR A 92 -2.09 0.03 8.55
N SER A 93 -1.61 -0.33 9.75
CA SER A 93 -1.18 -1.70 10.02
C SER A 93 -2.38 -2.63 9.95
N THR A 94 -2.36 -3.53 8.99
CA THR A 94 -3.35 -4.58 8.84
C THR A 94 -2.75 -5.91 9.27
N GLU A 95 -3.41 -6.62 10.18
CA GLU A 95 -3.16 -8.01 10.49
C GLU A 95 -3.98 -8.90 9.55
N GLU A 96 -3.38 -9.94 9.00
CA GLU A 96 -4.11 -10.94 8.21
C GLU A 96 -4.82 -11.90 9.15
N VAL A 97 -6.15 -11.93 9.09
CA VAL A 97 -6.99 -12.75 9.97
C VAL A 97 -7.27 -14.12 9.36
N GLY A 98 -7.27 -14.20 8.02
CA GLY A 98 -7.42 -15.47 7.32
C GLY A 98 -7.89 -15.31 5.88
N PHE A 99 -8.29 -16.44 5.32
CA PHE A 99 -8.81 -16.56 3.95
C PHE A 99 -10.09 -17.39 3.91
N VAL A 100 -10.96 -17.04 2.96
CA VAL A 100 -12.10 -17.87 2.57
C VAL A 100 -11.89 -18.32 1.13
N ASP A 101 -11.69 -19.63 0.96
CA ASP A 101 -11.52 -20.23 -0.36
C ASP A 101 -12.79 -20.11 -1.19
N GLY A 102 -12.61 -19.78 -2.46
CA GLY A 102 -13.68 -19.67 -3.43
C GLY A 102 -13.54 -20.66 -4.58
N PRO A 103 -14.40 -20.52 -5.59
CA PRO A 103 -14.22 -21.19 -6.88
C PRO A 103 -12.86 -20.80 -7.46
N ASP A 104 -12.05 -21.78 -7.86
CA ASP A 104 -10.77 -21.51 -8.52
C ASP A 104 -10.95 -20.55 -9.71
N PRO A 105 -10.12 -19.49 -9.85
CA PRO A 105 -8.89 -19.20 -9.11
C PRO A 105 -9.05 -18.12 -8.01
N TYR A 106 -10.20 -18.03 -7.35
CA TYR A 106 -10.52 -16.94 -6.44
C TYR A 106 -10.43 -17.32 -4.96
N ARG A 107 -9.94 -16.38 -4.15
CA ARG A 107 -9.94 -16.45 -2.67
C ARG A 107 -10.25 -15.08 -2.09
N ILE A 108 -10.89 -15.05 -0.93
CA ILE A 108 -11.16 -13.81 -0.20
C ILE A 108 -10.14 -13.70 0.93
N ARG A 109 -9.42 -12.58 1.00
CA ARG A 109 -8.53 -12.27 2.11
C ARG A 109 -9.26 -11.40 3.13
N LEU A 110 -9.06 -11.71 4.40
CA LEU A 110 -9.61 -10.97 5.52
C LEU A 110 -8.46 -10.34 6.29
N GLN A 111 -8.53 -9.03 6.46
CA GLN A 111 -7.54 -8.29 7.23
C GLN A 111 -8.23 -7.44 8.29
N ARG A 112 -7.56 -7.22 9.42
CA ARG A 112 -8.04 -6.38 10.51
C ARG A 112 -7.03 -5.27 10.76
N SER A 113 -7.49 -4.04 10.91
CA SER A 113 -6.68 -2.93 11.39
C SER A 113 -7.34 -2.28 12.60
N PRO A 114 -6.60 -1.57 13.45
CA PRO A 114 -7.23 -0.66 14.41
C PRO A 114 -7.99 0.45 13.67
N ALA A 115 -9.12 0.90 14.22
CA ALA A 115 -9.90 2.05 13.73
C ALA A 115 -9.40 3.36 14.37
N GLY A 116 -8.08 3.58 14.33
CA GLY A 116 -7.43 4.74 14.96
C GLY A 116 -6.74 4.40 16.28
N LEU A 117 -6.94 5.23 17.31
CA LEU A 117 -6.32 5.08 18.64
C LEU A 117 -7.25 4.43 19.69
N GLY A 118 -8.47 4.07 19.28
CA GLY A 118 -9.48 3.42 20.12
C GLY A 118 -9.32 1.89 20.16
N PRO A 119 -10.19 1.20 20.94
CA PRO A 119 -10.25 -0.26 20.94
C PRO A 119 -10.91 -0.84 19.69
N ASP A 120 -11.57 0.01 18.90
CA ASP A 120 -12.34 -0.34 17.72
C ASP A 120 -11.42 -0.83 16.58
N SER A 121 -11.95 -1.69 15.72
CA SER A 121 -11.25 -2.33 14.63
C SER A 121 -12.03 -2.26 13.31
N VAL A 122 -11.29 -2.18 12.20
CA VAL A 122 -11.83 -2.22 10.85
C VAL A 122 -11.45 -3.56 10.22
N MET A 123 -12.46 -4.28 9.75
CA MET A 123 -12.30 -5.45 8.91
C MET A 123 -12.25 -5.03 7.44
N TRP A 124 -11.17 -5.37 6.75
CA TRP A 124 -10.97 -5.15 5.33
C TRP A 124 -11.08 -6.49 4.60
N LEU A 125 -11.87 -6.50 3.54
CA LEU A 125 -12.06 -7.67 2.69
C LEU A 125 -11.56 -7.37 1.29
N SER A 126 -10.79 -8.30 0.74
CA SER A 126 -10.33 -8.20 -0.64
C SER A 126 -10.52 -9.54 -1.35
N VAL A 127 -10.86 -9.48 -2.64
CA VAL A 127 -10.87 -10.66 -3.51
C VAL A 127 -9.54 -10.75 -4.23
N ARG A 128 -8.86 -11.87 -4.03
CA ARG A 128 -7.64 -12.25 -4.74
C ARG A 128 -7.97 -13.24 -5.84
N ARG A 129 -7.50 -12.97 -7.04
CA ARG A 129 -7.45 -13.90 -8.16
C ARG A 129 -6.03 -14.40 -8.32
N ASP A 130 -5.85 -15.71 -8.15
CA ASP A 130 -4.56 -16.34 -8.28
C ASP A 130 -4.13 -16.48 -9.73
N GLY A 131 -2.89 -16.05 -10.00
CA GLY A 131 -2.25 -16.11 -11.31
C GLY A 131 -0.73 -16.21 -11.21
N GLY A 132 -0.20 -16.65 -10.07
CA GLY A 132 1.23 -16.66 -9.77
C GLY A 132 1.81 -15.25 -9.74
N LEU A 133 2.75 -14.94 -10.64
CA LEU A 133 3.34 -13.60 -10.75
C LEU A 133 2.34 -12.53 -11.22
N LEU A 134 1.21 -12.96 -11.80
CA LEU A 134 0.15 -12.08 -12.29
C LEU A 134 -1.09 -12.10 -11.38
N SER A 135 -0.96 -12.62 -10.15
CA SER A 135 -2.04 -12.55 -9.16
C SER A 135 -2.50 -11.11 -8.97
N ARG A 136 -3.81 -10.93 -8.89
CA ARG A 136 -4.43 -9.62 -8.70
C ARG A 136 -5.35 -9.64 -7.51
N GLU A 137 -5.49 -8.49 -6.87
CA GLU A 137 -6.33 -8.34 -5.68
C GLU A 137 -7.06 -7.01 -5.73
N TRP A 138 -8.34 -7.06 -5.39
CA TRP A 138 -9.23 -5.90 -5.39
C TRP A 138 -9.98 -5.82 -4.07
N ASP A 139 -10.23 -4.60 -3.64
CA ASP A 139 -11.07 -4.34 -2.47
C ASP A 139 -12.50 -4.84 -2.71
N LEU A 140 -13.06 -5.56 -1.73
CA LEU A 140 -14.47 -5.93 -1.68
C LEU A 140 -15.23 -5.01 -0.72
N GLY A 141 -14.57 -4.54 0.32
CA GLY A 141 -15.21 -3.70 1.31
C GLY A 141 -14.47 -3.57 2.63
N CYS A 142 -14.97 -2.66 3.44
CA CYS A 142 -14.45 -2.39 4.77
C CYS A 142 -15.60 -2.20 5.77
N PHE A 143 -15.43 -2.66 7.00
CA PHE A 143 -16.46 -2.65 8.04
C PHE A 143 -15.83 -2.31 9.37
N ASN A 144 -16.17 -1.15 9.92
CA ASN A 144 -15.72 -0.72 11.24
C ASN A 144 -16.70 -1.19 12.32
N ASP A 145 -16.18 -1.64 13.45
CA ASP A 145 -16.97 -2.12 14.60
C ASP A 145 -17.33 -1.01 15.61
N ASP A 146 -17.00 0.25 15.30
CA ASP A 146 -17.37 1.43 16.10
C ASP A 146 -18.88 1.53 16.36
N VAL A 147 -19.68 1.11 15.38
CA VAL A 147 -21.11 0.81 15.52
C VAL A 147 -21.28 -0.71 15.52
N PRO A 148 -21.68 -1.32 16.65
CA PRO A 148 -21.77 -2.78 16.75
C PRO A 148 -22.64 -3.45 15.68
N ASP A 149 -23.67 -2.77 15.20
CA ASP A 149 -24.59 -3.26 14.16
C ASP A 149 -23.96 -3.27 12.74
N ASP A 150 -22.92 -2.45 12.51
CA ASP A 150 -22.19 -2.35 11.24
C ASP A 150 -20.97 -3.31 11.19
N ALA A 151 -20.66 -3.97 12.29
CA ALA A 151 -19.50 -4.86 12.40
C ALA A 151 -19.60 -6.04 11.42
N TYR A 152 -18.47 -6.41 10.81
CA TYR A 152 -18.37 -7.58 9.95
C TYR A 152 -18.68 -8.88 10.72
N GLU A 153 -19.60 -9.68 10.19
CA GLU A 153 -19.96 -10.99 10.74
C GLU A 153 -19.38 -12.14 9.90
N SER A 154 -19.71 -12.17 8.60
CA SER A 154 -19.28 -13.26 7.72
C SER A 154 -19.17 -12.87 6.25
N VAL A 155 -18.42 -13.69 5.49
CA VAL A 155 -18.34 -13.61 4.02
C VAL A 155 -18.43 -15.01 3.45
N ARG A 156 -19.21 -15.14 2.37
CA ARG A 156 -19.40 -16.42 1.69
C ARG A 156 -19.53 -16.26 0.19
N TRP A 157 -19.11 -17.29 -0.54
CA TRP A 157 -19.39 -17.40 -1.97
C TRP A 157 -20.82 -17.89 -2.17
N THR A 158 -21.59 -17.16 -2.98
CA THR A 158 -22.96 -17.53 -3.37
C THR A 158 -23.02 -18.14 -4.77
N GLY A 159 -21.91 -18.11 -5.50
CA GLY A 159 -21.77 -18.64 -6.85
C GLY A 159 -20.35 -18.48 -7.40
N PRO A 160 -20.11 -18.87 -8.67
CA PRO A 160 -18.78 -18.82 -9.31
C PRO A 160 -18.13 -17.43 -9.36
N SER A 161 -18.95 -16.38 -9.38
CA SER A 161 -18.53 -14.99 -9.51
C SER A 161 -19.35 -14.06 -8.62
N SER A 162 -19.88 -14.59 -7.51
CA SER A 162 -20.72 -13.83 -6.58
C SER A 162 -20.35 -14.11 -5.13
N VAL A 163 -20.25 -13.04 -4.37
CA VAL A 163 -19.89 -13.03 -2.96
C VAL A 163 -21.01 -12.32 -2.20
N GLU A 164 -21.30 -12.78 -1.00
CA GLU A 164 -22.18 -12.12 -0.05
C GLU A 164 -21.43 -11.87 1.25
N ILE A 165 -21.52 -10.63 1.74
CA ILE A 165 -20.97 -10.20 3.01
C ILE A 165 -22.15 -9.91 3.96
N GLU A 166 -22.08 -10.41 5.18
CA GLU A 166 -23.06 -10.20 6.24
C GLU A 166 -22.43 -9.39 7.37
N VAL A 167 -23.20 -8.43 7.90
CA VAL A 167 -22.84 -7.65 9.11
C VAL A 167 -23.70 -8.09 10.30
N ALA A 168 -23.30 -7.69 11.51
CA ALA A 168 -23.85 -8.19 12.76
C ALA A 168 -25.38 -8.01 12.91
N ASP A 169 -25.98 -7.00 12.28
CA ASP A 169 -27.42 -6.79 12.31
C ASP A 169 -28.23 -7.64 11.29
N GLY A 170 -27.54 -8.49 10.53
CA GLY A 170 -28.12 -9.39 9.53
C GLY A 170 -28.35 -8.76 8.16
N ARG A 171 -27.98 -7.50 7.93
CA ARG A 171 -27.92 -6.95 6.56
C ARG A 171 -26.87 -7.69 5.75
N THR A 172 -27.19 -7.90 4.48
CA THR A 172 -26.30 -8.55 3.52
C THR A 172 -25.99 -7.64 2.34
N PHE A 173 -24.76 -7.73 1.87
CA PHE A 173 -24.25 -7.01 0.71
C PHE A 173 -23.79 -8.05 -0.31
N SER A 174 -24.41 -8.03 -1.49
CA SER A 174 -24.04 -8.92 -2.60
C SER A 174 -23.10 -8.21 -3.57
N MET A 175 -21.98 -8.85 -3.90
CA MET A 175 -21.00 -8.36 -4.86
C MET A 175 -20.92 -9.32 -6.04
N ILE A 176 -20.98 -8.76 -7.25
CA ILE A 176 -20.77 -9.50 -8.49
C ILE A 176 -19.36 -9.20 -8.99
N LEU A 177 -18.61 -10.25 -9.29
CA LEU A 177 -17.29 -10.15 -9.90
C LEU A 177 -17.42 -10.10 -11.42
N ASP A 178 -16.67 -9.22 -12.06
CA ASP A 178 -16.51 -9.23 -13.51
C ASP A 178 -15.93 -10.57 -13.96
N PRO A 179 -16.60 -11.31 -14.87
CA PRO A 179 -16.21 -12.67 -15.22
C PRO A 179 -14.87 -12.76 -15.96
N THR A 180 -14.39 -11.66 -16.55
CA THR A 180 -13.14 -11.65 -17.31
C THR A 180 -11.94 -11.35 -16.43
N SER A 181 -12.06 -10.29 -15.62
CA SER A 181 -10.99 -9.78 -14.77
C SER A 181 -11.00 -10.40 -13.37
N GLY A 182 -12.18 -10.67 -12.81
CA GLY A 182 -12.37 -11.00 -11.39
C GLY A 182 -12.60 -9.79 -10.49
N ARG A 183 -12.61 -8.57 -11.06
CA ARG A 183 -12.78 -7.34 -10.29
C ARG A 183 -14.23 -7.19 -9.82
N PRO A 184 -14.49 -6.85 -8.55
CA PRO A 184 -15.84 -6.57 -8.08
C PRO A 184 -16.43 -5.36 -8.80
N GLN A 185 -17.69 -5.47 -9.20
CA GLN A 185 -18.45 -4.38 -9.83
C GLN A 185 -18.90 -3.33 -8.81
N THR A 186 -19.07 -3.76 -7.56
CA THR A 186 -19.47 -2.94 -6.42
C THR A 186 -18.67 -3.35 -5.19
N THR A 187 -18.43 -2.39 -4.30
CA THR A 187 -17.85 -2.61 -2.97
C THR A 187 -18.84 -2.15 -1.90
N ALA A 188 -18.66 -2.60 -0.66
CA ALA A 188 -19.44 -2.14 0.49
C ALA A 188 -18.51 -1.59 1.57
N ALA A 189 -18.82 -0.39 2.08
CA ALA A 189 -18.05 0.24 3.14
C ALA A 189 -18.99 0.77 4.23
N LEU A 190 -18.74 0.42 5.48
CA LEU A 190 -19.44 0.95 6.65
C LEU A 190 -18.43 1.55 7.63
N ASN A 191 -18.53 2.87 7.84
CA ASN A 191 -17.74 3.66 8.78
C ASN A 191 -16.21 3.55 8.62
N CYS A 192 -15.77 3.45 7.35
CA CYS A 192 -14.40 3.64 6.87
C CYS A 192 -14.43 4.59 5.64
#